data_AF-A0AAX6EZL5-F1
#
_entry.id   AF-A0AAX6EZL5-F1
#
_cell.length_a   1.000
_cell.length_b   1.000
_cell.length_c   1.000
_cell.angle_alpha   90.00
_cell.angle_beta   90.00
_cell.angle_gamma   90.00
#
_symmetry.space_group_name_H-M   'P 1'
#
loop_
_entity.id
_entity.type
_entity.pdbx_description
1 polymer ?
#
loop_
_entity_poly.entity_id
_entity_poly.type
_entity_poly.pdbx_seq_one_letter_code
_entity_poly.pdbx_strand_id
1 'polypeptide(L)'
;MNIFGKKPSAKEVLRDSKREMATATRGVEREIGRLQSEEKKLIAEIKRTAKSGNEAATKVLARQLVRLRQQITNLQANRAQMRGIATHTQAMYANTSVAAGMKGASKAMGAMNKQMDPAKQLKVMQEFQKQSAQMDITTEMMSDSIDDVLDDDEAEEETEDLTNQVLDEIGVDIASQLSSAPKGRIAGKNVQSAESSDVEALEKRLAALRHSS
;
A
#
# COMPACT_ATOMS: atom_id res chain seq x y z
N MET A 1 -14.84 35.50 5.38
CA MET A 1 -14.88 35.25 6.83
C MET A 1 -16.19 35.80 7.37
N ASN A 2 -17.15 34.95 7.76
CA ASN A 2 -18.44 35.42 8.27
C ASN A 2 -18.30 35.87 9.73
N ILE A 3 -18.30 37.19 9.92
CA ILE A 3 -18.07 37.88 11.20
C ILE A 3 -19.27 37.86 12.16
N PHE A 4 -20.40 37.23 11.76
CA PHE A 4 -21.64 37.11 12.56
C PHE A 4 -22.05 35.65 12.87
N GLY A 5 -21.16 34.68 12.66
CA GLY A 5 -21.45 33.27 12.98
C GLY A 5 -21.32 32.97 14.47
N LYS A 6 -22.36 32.38 15.09
CA LYS A 6 -22.24 31.76 16.42
C LYS A 6 -21.07 30.77 16.42
N LYS A 7 -20.27 30.76 17.50
CA LYS A 7 -19.20 29.75 17.66
C LYS A 7 -19.81 28.35 17.51
N PRO A 8 -19.25 27.50 16.63
CA PRO A 8 -19.80 26.17 16.40
C PRO A 8 -19.80 25.38 17.71
N SER A 9 -20.90 24.67 17.94
CA SER A 9 -21.03 23.78 19.09
C SER A 9 -20.06 22.60 18.97
N ALA A 10 -19.67 22.00 20.09
CA ALA A 10 -18.83 20.78 20.08
C ALA A 10 -19.41 19.66 19.18
N LYS A 11 -20.75 19.59 19.08
CA LYS A 11 -21.44 18.63 18.20
C LYS A 11 -21.25 18.96 16.72
N GLU A 12 -21.25 20.23 16.34
CA GLU A 12 -21.00 20.67 14.96
C GLU A 12 -19.53 20.45 14.58
N VAL A 13 -18.59 20.82 15.46
CA VAL A 13 -17.15 20.57 15.24
C VAL A 13 -16.86 19.09 15.05
N LEU A 14 -17.41 18.20 15.89
CA LEU A 14 -17.24 16.74 15.75
C LEU A 14 -17.87 16.19 14.47
N ARG A 15 -18.99 16.77 14.02
CA ARG A 15 -19.67 16.36 12.78
C ARG A 15 -18.88 16.78 11.55
N ASP A 16 -18.32 17.99 11.55
CA ASP A 16 -17.49 18.49 10.46
C ASP A 16 -16.17 17.72 10.38
N SER A 17 -15.50 17.48 11.52
CA SER A 17 -14.32 16.63 11.60
C SER A 17 -14.59 15.22 11.07
N LYS A 18 -15.71 14.58 11.43
CA LYS A 18 -16.10 13.28 10.86
C LYS A 18 -16.24 13.32 9.34
N ARG A 19 -16.79 14.40 8.78
CA ARG A 19 -16.97 14.56 7.33
C ARG A 19 -15.64 14.75 6.62
N GLU A 20 -14.75 15.57 7.18
CA GLU A 20 -13.40 15.78 6.65
C GLU A 20 -12.59 14.48 6.66
N MET A 21 -12.62 13.75 7.78
CA MET A 21 -11.96 12.44 7.91
C MET A 21 -12.47 11.41 6.90
N ALA A 22 -13.78 11.39 6.64
CA ALA A 22 -14.36 10.51 5.62
C ALA A 22 -13.88 10.88 4.20
N THR A 23 -13.77 12.18 3.89
CA THR A 23 -13.23 12.64 2.61
C THR A 23 -11.74 12.31 2.46
N ALA A 24 -10.94 12.53 3.50
CA ALA A 24 -9.52 12.21 3.53
C ALA A 24 -9.28 10.70 3.35
N THR A 25 -10.07 9.86 4.05
CA THR A 25 -10.02 8.40 3.92
C THR A 25 -10.25 7.95 2.48
N ARG A 26 -11.26 8.50 1.80
CA ARG A 26 -11.53 8.21 0.38
C ARG A 26 -10.45 8.75 -0.56
N GLY A 27 -9.81 9.86 -0.19
CA GLY A 27 -8.63 10.38 -0.89
C GLY A 27 -7.49 9.36 -0.89
N VAL A 28 -7.13 8.88 0.30
CA VAL A 28 -6.08 7.87 0.47
C VAL A 28 -6.43 6.53 -0.19
N GLU A 29 -7.69 6.08 -0.11
CA GLU A 29 -8.10 4.85 -0.80
C GLU A 29 -7.97 4.94 -2.33
N ARG A 30 -8.27 6.10 -2.92
CA ARG A 30 -8.07 6.33 -4.36
C ARG A 30 -6.60 6.34 -4.73
N GLU A 31 -5.77 6.97 -3.89
CA GLU A 31 -4.33 7.04 -4.11
C GLU A 31 -3.67 5.65 -4.02
N ILE A 32 -4.06 4.83 -3.04
CA ILE A 32 -3.64 3.42 -2.96
C ILE A 32 -4.00 2.68 -4.26
N GLY A 33 -5.23 2.83 -4.76
CA GLY A 33 -5.64 2.19 -6.02
C GLY A 33 -4.84 2.67 -7.24
N ARG A 34 -4.44 3.95 -7.27
CA ARG A 34 -3.57 4.52 -8.30
C ARG A 34 -2.18 3.89 -8.25
N LEU A 35 -1.53 3.89 -7.09
CA LEU A 35 -0.19 3.33 -6.92
C LEU A 35 -0.18 1.81 -7.18
N GLN A 36 -1.21 1.06 -6.78
CA GLN A 36 -1.34 -0.36 -7.12
C GLN A 36 -1.45 -0.61 -8.63
N SER A 37 -2.03 0.33 -9.38
CA SER A 37 -2.10 0.24 -10.84
C SER A 37 -0.75 0.58 -11.48
N GLU A 38 -0.01 1.51 -10.91
CA GLU A 38 1.38 1.82 -11.30
C GLU A 38 2.31 0.63 -10.98
N GLU A 39 2.13 -0.03 -9.84
CA GLU A 39 2.88 -1.23 -9.44
C GLU A 39 2.75 -2.34 -10.49
N LYS A 40 1.53 -2.60 -10.95
CA LYS A 40 1.29 -3.60 -12.01
C LYS A 40 2.00 -3.25 -13.33
N LYS A 41 2.04 -1.97 -13.69
CA LYS A 41 2.75 -1.50 -14.90
C LYS A 41 4.25 -1.69 -14.73
N LEU A 42 4.79 -1.32 -13.57
CA LEU A 42 6.21 -1.42 -13.26
C LEU A 42 6.66 -2.89 -13.24
N ILE A 43 5.87 -3.80 -12.66
CA ILE A 43 6.13 -5.25 -12.73
C ILE A 43 6.18 -5.73 -14.18
N ALA A 44 5.25 -5.30 -15.03
CA ALA A 44 5.25 -5.68 -16.44
C ALA A 44 6.50 -5.16 -17.19
N GLU A 45 6.96 -3.96 -16.84
CA GLU A 45 8.18 -3.36 -17.38
C GLU A 45 9.43 -4.12 -16.92
N ILE A 46 9.56 -4.42 -15.62
CA ILE A 46 10.64 -5.26 -15.06
C ILE A 46 10.69 -6.61 -15.78
N LYS A 47 9.54 -7.27 -15.97
CA LYS A 47 9.44 -8.54 -16.71
C LYS A 47 9.94 -8.39 -18.16
N ARG A 48 9.71 -7.24 -18.80
CA ARG A 48 10.17 -6.97 -20.18
C ARG A 48 11.67 -6.71 -20.23
N THR A 49 12.20 -5.89 -19.33
CA THR A 49 13.64 -5.57 -19.29
C THR A 49 14.48 -6.78 -18.90
N ALA A 50 13.99 -7.60 -17.96
CA ALA A 50 14.64 -8.85 -17.57
C ALA A 50 14.76 -9.82 -18.76
N LYS A 51 13.70 -9.96 -19.57
CA LYS A 51 13.75 -10.80 -20.79
C LYS A 51 14.72 -10.29 -21.85
N SER A 52 14.96 -8.97 -21.89
CA SER A 52 15.94 -8.39 -22.82
C SER A 52 17.39 -8.51 -22.34
N GLY A 53 17.63 -9.05 -21.14
CA GLY A 53 18.97 -9.19 -20.56
C GLY A 53 19.58 -7.88 -20.08
N ASN A 54 18.81 -6.79 -20.00
CA ASN A 54 19.29 -5.51 -19.48
C ASN A 54 19.23 -5.50 -17.95
N GLU A 55 20.23 -6.10 -17.31
CA GLU A 55 20.31 -6.24 -15.86
C GLU A 55 20.34 -4.89 -15.13
N ALA A 56 21.08 -3.91 -15.64
CA ALA A 56 21.18 -2.59 -15.03
C ALA A 56 19.81 -1.88 -14.98
N ALA A 57 19.08 -1.85 -16.10
CA ALA A 57 17.74 -1.27 -16.13
C ALA A 57 16.76 -2.05 -15.24
N THR A 58 16.87 -3.37 -15.21
CA THR A 58 16.01 -4.25 -14.40
C THR A 58 16.22 -3.99 -12.90
N LYS A 59 17.48 -3.83 -12.44
CA LYS A 59 17.80 -3.48 -11.05
C LYS A 59 17.23 -2.12 -10.66
N VAL A 60 17.36 -1.10 -11.51
CA VAL A 60 16.80 0.24 -11.24
C VAL A 60 15.28 0.20 -11.11
N LEU A 61 14.58 -0.48 -12.02
CA LEU A 61 13.12 -0.63 -11.97
C LEU A 61 12.68 -1.45 -10.75
N ALA A 62 13.44 -2.46 -10.35
CA ALA A 62 13.15 -3.24 -9.15
C ALA A 62 13.31 -2.43 -7.85
N ARG A 63 14.36 -1.60 -7.74
CA ARG A 63 14.49 -0.62 -6.63
C ARG A 63 13.30 0.34 -6.58
N GLN A 64 12.84 0.82 -7.74
CA GLN A 64 11.64 1.64 -7.84
C GLN A 64 10.38 0.89 -7.35
N LEU A 65 10.27 -0.41 -7.65
CA LEU A 65 9.15 -1.23 -7.21
C LEU A 65 9.14 -1.42 -5.69
N VAL A 66 10.30 -1.62 -5.06
CA VAL A 66 10.42 -1.69 -3.58
C VAL A 66 9.90 -0.38 -2.96
N ARG A 67 10.37 0.78 -3.45
CA ARG A 67 9.92 2.09 -2.97
C ARG A 67 8.40 2.28 -3.12
N LEU A 68 7.85 1.88 -4.27
CA LEU A 68 6.41 1.99 -4.54
C LEU A 68 5.58 1.09 -3.61
N ARG A 69 6.03 -0.15 -3.36
CA ARG A 69 5.39 -1.07 -2.40
C ARG A 69 5.42 -0.48 -0.98
N GLN A 70 6.53 0.14 -0.58
CA GLN A 70 6.62 0.81 0.72
C GLN A 70 5.64 1.99 0.82
N GLN A 71 5.53 2.82 -0.21
CA GLN A 71 4.56 3.91 -0.26
C GLN A 71 3.11 3.41 -0.14
N ILE A 72 2.77 2.31 -0.81
CA ILE A 72 1.46 1.67 -0.69
C ILE A 72 1.21 1.21 0.75
N THR A 73 2.17 0.54 1.39
CA THR A 73 2.08 0.09 2.79
C THR A 73 1.87 1.27 3.74
N ASN A 74 2.63 2.35 3.58
CA ASN A 74 2.48 3.56 4.39
C ASN A 74 1.08 4.17 4.26
N LEU A 75 0.56 4.29 3.03
CA LEU A 75 -0.81 4.77 2.82
C LEU A 75 -1.87 3.84 3.43
N GLN A 76 -1.65 2.52 3.41
CA GLN A 76 -2.54 1.57 4.06
C GLN A 76 -2.54 1.71 5.59
N ALA A 77 -1.37 1.95 6.20
CA ALA A 77 -1.23 2.25 7.62
C ALA A 77 -1.95 3.56 7.98
N ASN A 78 -1.72 4.62 7.21
CA ASN A 78 -2.39 5.92 7.39
C ASN A 78 -3.92 5.79 7.25
N ARG A 79 -4.40 4.96 6.31
CA ARG A 79 -5.83 4.63 6.19
C ARG A 79 -6.37 3.95 7.45
N ALA A 80 -5.62 3.01 8.03
CA ALA A 80 -6.02 2.33 9.27
C ALA A 80 -6.10 3.30 10.45
N GLN A 81 -5.09 4.17 10.59
CA GLN A 81 -5.07 5.23 11.61
C GLN A 81 -6.27 6.19 11.46
N MET A 82 -6.55 6.68 10.24
CA MET A 82 -7.71 7.53 9.97
C MET A 82 -9.04 6.86 10.32
N ARG A 83 -9.19 5.56 10.04
CA ARG A 83 -10.37 4.78 10.45
C ARG A 83 -10.48 4.67 11.98
N GLY A 84 -9.35 4.50 12.67
CA GLY A 84 -9.30 4.53 14.13
C GLY A 84 -9.77 5.88 14.69
N ILE A 85 -9.23 6.97 14.18
CA ILE A 85 -9.61 8.35 14.57
C ILE A 85 -11.09 8.61 14.26
N ALA A 86 -11.59 8.19 13.10
CA ALA A 86 -13.01 8.35 12.74
C ALA A 86 -13.93 7.57 13.71
N THR A 87 -13.53 6.36 14.11
CA THR A 87 -14.26 5.55 15.11
C THR A 87 -14.25 6.22 16.48
N HIS A 88 -13.10 6.74 16.91
CA HIS A 88 -12.98 7.48 18.15
C HIS A 88 -13.82 8.78 18.15
N THR A 89 -13.79 9.52 17.05
CA THR A 89 -14.61 10.73 16.83
C THR A 89 -16.11 10.41 16.85
N GLN A 90 -16.51 9.27 16.28
CA GLN A 90 -17.90 8.80 16.34
C GLN A 90 -18.32 8.48 17.77
N ALA A 91 -17.46 7.83 18.57
CA ALA A 91 -17.72 7.57 19.98
C ALA A 91 -17.83 8.87 20.78
N MET A 92 -16.94 9.83 20.54
CA MET A 92 -17.00 11.18 21.12
C MET A 92 -18.30 11.91 20.78
N TYR A 93 -18.75 11.85 19.53
CA TYR A 93 -20.02 12.43 19.10
C TYR A 93 -21.22 11.77 19.79
N ALA A 94 -21.23 10.44 19.88
CA ALA A 94 -22.27 9.69 20.59
C ALA A 94 -22.30 10.08 22.08
N ASN A 95 -21.14 10.12 22.74
CA ASN A 95 -21.00 10.53 24.13
C ASN A 95 -21.44 11.98 24.35
N THR A 96 -21.12 12.89 23.43
CA THR A 96 -21.57 14.30 23.49
C THR A 96 -23.08 14.41 23.30
N SER A 97 -23.68 13.62 22.41
CA SER A 97 -25.12 13.60 22.20
C SER A 97 -25.87 13.00 23.39
N VAL A 98 -25.33 11.92 23.98
CA VAL A 98 -25.83 11.32 25.22
C VAL A 98 -25.69 12.31 26.36
N ALA A 99 -24.53 12.97 26.54
CA ALA A 99 -24.34 14.00 27.55
C ALA A 99 -25.28 15.20 27.36
N ALA A 100 -25.58 15.61 26.13
CA ALA A 100 -26.56 16.66 25.86
C ALA A 100 -28.00 16.23 26.22
N GLY A 101 -28.39 14.99 25.89
CA GLY A 101 -29.67 14.40 26.28
C GLY A 101 -29.77 14.21 27.80
N MET A 102 -28.69 13.73 28.41
CA MET A 102 -28.54 13.62 29.86
C MET A 102 -28.51 14.99 30.53
N LYS A 103 -27.99 16.06 29.92
CA LYS A 103 -28.08 17.43 30.47
C LYS A 103 -29.53 17.94 30.42
N GLY A 104 -30.30 17.59 29.40
CA GLY A 104 -31.75 17.84 29.35
C GLY A 104 -32.50 17.06 30.44
N ALA A 105 -32.22 15.76 30.56
CA ALA A 105 -32.79 14.89 31.59
C ALA A 105 -32.28 15.22 33.01
N SER A 106 -31.06 15.73 33.16
CA SER A 106 -30.43 16.16 34.40
C SER A 106 -30.80 17.60 34.77
N LYS A 107 -31.31 18.41 33.84
CA LYS A 107 -32.06 19.63 34.18
C LYS A 107 -33.44 19.30 34.76
N ALA A 108 -34.03 18.18 34.33
CA ALA A 108 -35.23 17.61 34.94
C ALA A 108 -34.93 16.84 36.26
N MET A 109 -33.79 16.17 36.38
CA MET A 109 -33.32 15.50 37.62
C MET A 109 -32.52 16.40 38.56
N GLY A 110 -32.13 17.62 38.15
CA GLY A 110 -31.42 18.62 38.96
C GLY A 110 -32.35 19.32 39.96
N ALA A 111 -33.66 19.17 39.75
CA ALA A 111 -34.65 19.34 40.81
C ALA A 111 -34.60 18.21 41.86
N MET A 112 -33.77 17.16 41.67
CA MET A 112 -33.72 16.01 42.57
C MET A 112 -32.32 15.54 43.06
N ASN A 113 -31.17 15.83 42.43
CA ASN A 113 -29.91 15.53 43.14
C ASN A 113 -28.63 16.23 42.68
N LYS A 114 -27.91 16.78 43.66
CA LYS A 114 -26.76 17.67 43.61
C LYS A 114 -25.42 16.92 43.48
N GLN A 115 -25.35 15.91 42.60
CA GLN A 115 -24.25 14.94 42.59
C GLN A 115 -23.87 14.46 41.16
N MET A 116 -23.14 15.30 40.41
CA MET A 116 -22.20 14.80 39.40
C MET A 116 -20.93 15.64 39.51
N ASP A 117 -19.86 15.01 39.98
CA ASP A 117 -18.62 15.64 40.39
C ASP A 117 -17.77 16.11 39.18
N PRO A 118 -17.55 17.43 38.99
CA PRO A 118 -16.73 18.00 37.92
C PRO A 118 -15.29 17.49 37.87
N ALA A 119 -14.76 16.99 38.99
CA ALA A 119 -13.37 16.53 39.09
C ALA A 119 -13.06 15.32 38.18
N LYS A 120 -14.04 14.43 37.96
CA LYS A 120 -13.85 13.24 37.10
C LYS A 120 -13.75 13.60 35.62
N GLN A 121 -14.42 14.66 35.19
CA GLN A 121 -14.44 15.09 33.79
C GLN A 121 -13.13 15.80 33.40
N LEU A 122 -12.55 16.56 34.33
CA LEU A 122 -11.23 17.15 34.17
C LEU A 122 -10.12 16.09 34.06
N LYS A 123 -10.22 15.00 34.83
CA LYS A 123 -9.25 13.91 34.81
C LYS A 123 -9.23 13.18 33.46
N VAL A 124 -10.41 12.90 32.89
CA VAL A 124 -10.54 12.31 31.54
C VAL A 124 -9.97 13.23 30.46
N MET A 125 -10.13 14.55 30.60
CA MET A 125 -9.58 15.52 29.65
C MET A 125 -8.04 15.62 29.73
N GLN A 126 -7.47 15.54 30.93
CA GLN A 126 -6.02 15.46 31.14
C GLN A 126 -5.43 14.15 30.61
N GLU A 127 -6.08 13.01 30.85
CA GLU A 127 -5.66 11.71 30.32
C GLU A 127 -5.66 11.73 28.78
N PHE A 128 -6.66 12.37 28.17
CA PHE A 128 -6.77 12.54 26.72
C PHE A 128 -5.67 13.43 26.15
N GLN A 129 -5.38 14.58 26.77
CA GLN A 129 -4.28 15.44 26.34
C GLN A 129 -2.93 14.72 26.43
N LYS A 130 -2.73 13.92 27.48
CA LYS A 130 -1.51 13.12 27.66
C LYS A 130 -1.36 12.04 26.58
N GLN A 131 -2.44 11.32 26.26
CA GLN A 131 -2.38 10.29 25.21
C GLN A 131 -2.26 10.88 23.80
N SER A 132 -2.88 12.04 23.53
CA SER A 132 -2.71 12.72 22.24
C SER A 132 -1.27 13.21 22.06
N ALA A 133 -0.67 13.83 23.09
CA ALA A 133 0.73 14.24 23.04
C ALA A 133 1.69 13.05 22.89
N GLN A 134 1.38 11.91 23.53
CA GLN A 134 2.18 10.70 23.38
C GLN A 134 2.08 10.13 21.96
N MET A 135 0.92 10.24 21.31
CA MET A 135 0.72 9.82 19.93
C MET A 135 1.44 10.74 18.93
N ASP A 136 1.43 12.05 19.19
CA ASP A 136 2.17 13.03 18.39
C ASP A 136 3.68 12.77 18.49
N ILE A 137 4.21 12.52 19.70
CA ILE A 137 5.63 12.16 19.92
C ILE A 137 5.99 10.86 19.19
N THR A 138 5.14 9.81 19.23
CA THR A 138 5.41 8.58 18.48
C THR A 138 5.36 8.79 16.96
N THR A 139 4.57 9.75 16.50
CA THR A 139 4.50 10.08 15.07
C THR A 139 5.73 10.86 14.64
N GLU A 140 6.21 11.80 15.47
CA GLU A 140 7.46 12.54 15.27
C GLU A 140 8.66 11.60 15.29
N MET A 141 8.80 10.74 16.32
CA MET A 141 9.89 9.76 16.39
C MET A 141 9.87 8.76 15.22
N MET A 142 8.69 8.37 14.75
CA MET A 142 8.56 7.47 13.59
C MET A 142 8.85 8.21 12.28
N SER A 143 8.56 9.52 12.20
CA SER A 143 8.92 10.36 11.06
C SER A 143 10.43 10.63 11.02
N ASP A 144 11.07 10.89 12.17
CA ASP A 144 12.52 11.10 12.28
C ASP A 144 13.30 9.81 11.98
N SER A 145 12.81 8.66 12.45
CA SER A 145 13.39 7.35 12.10
C SER A 145 13.22 7.00 10.62
N ILE A 146 12.24 7.63 9.94
CA ILE A 146 12.00 7.46 8.51
C ILE A 146 12.83 8.44 7.69
N ASP A 147 13.02 9.67 8.18
CA ASP A 147 13.92 10.65 7.55
C ASP A 147 15.38 10.17 7.64
N ASP A 148 15.80 9.64 8.79
CA ASP A 148 17.14 9.03 8.95
C ASP A 148 17.35 7.80 8.05
N VAL A 149 16.30 7.04 7.71
CA VAL A 149 16.39 5.89 6.77
C VAL A 149 16.27 6.33 5.30
N LEU A 150 15.77 7.53 5.04
CA LEU A 150 15.64 8.10 3.69
C LEU A 150 16.84 8.97 3.29
N ASP A 151 17.55 9.55 4.26
CA ASP A 151 18.71 10.43 4.06
C ASP A 151 20.06 9.69 4.18
N ASP A 152 20.04 8.41 4.58
CA ASP A 152 21.26 7.60 4.69
C ASP A 152 21.47 6.72 3.44
N ASP A 153 22.32 7.23 2.55
CA ASP A 153 22.89 6.51 1.40
C ASP A 153 23.69 5.24 1.84
N GLU A 154 23.84 4.94 3.14
CA GLU A 154 24.43 3.69 3.66
C GLU A 154 23.46 2.48 3.69
N ALA A 155 22.16 2.65 3.39
CA ALA A 155 21.19 1.55 3.27
C ALA A 155 21.17 0.85 1.89
N GLU A 156 22.22 0.99 1.07
CA GLU A 156 22.30 0.34 -0.25
C GLU A 156 22.24 -1.20 -0.14
N GLU A 157 22.88 -1.81 0.86
CA GLU A 157 22.97 -3.28 0.98
C GLU A 157 21.61 -3.92 1.34
N GLU A 158 20.88 -3.38 2.32
CA GLU A 158 19.53 -3.85 2.65
C GLU A 158 18.54 -3.61 1.49
N THR A 159 18.71 -2.50 0.76
CA THR A 159 17.89 -2.20 -0.42
C THR A 159 18.19 -3.18 -1.55
N GLU A 160 19.43 -3.62 -1.71
CA GLU A 160 19.81 -4.64 -2.69
C GLU A 160 19.22 -6.01 -2.37
N ASP A 161 19.23 -6.43 -1.11
CA ASP A 161 18.60 -7.69 -0.69
C ASP A 161 17.09 -7.69 -0.96
N LEU A 162 16.40 -6.60 -0.61
CA LEU A 162 14.98 -6.43 -0.93
C LEU A 162 14.72 -6.41 -2.43
N THR A 163 15.61 -5.78 -3.19
CA THR A 163 15.53 -5.74 -4.66
C THR A 163 15.68 -7.15 -5.25
N ASN A 164 16.66 -7.92 -4.79
CA ASN A 164 16.90 -9.30 -5.21
C ASN A 164 15.72 -10.19 -4.85
N GLN A 165 15.17 -10.07 -3.64
CA GLN A 165 13.98 -10.79 -3.21
C GLN A 165 12.77 -10.53 -4.13
N VAL A 166 12.55 -9.26 -4.52
CA VAL A 166 11.46 -8.90 -5.44
C VAL A 166 11.69 -9.45 -6.85
N LEU A 167 12.94 -9.45 -7.32
CA LEU A 167 13.29 -10.07 -8.60
C LEU A 167 13.08 -11.58 -8.58
N ASP A 168 13.40 -12.25 -7.49
CA ASP A 168 13.14 -13.68 -7.29
C ASP A 168 11.64 -13.98 -7.25
N GLU A 169 10.85 -13.19 -6.53
CA GLU A 169 9.37 -13.30 -6.50
C GLU A 169 8.80 -13.20 -7.92
N ILE A 170 9.25 -12.21 -8.70
CA ILE A 170 8.85 -12.01 -10.09
C ILE A 170 9.32 -13.19 -10.97
N GLY A 171 10.55 -13.68 -10.78
CA GLY A 171 11.11 -14.81 -11.51
C GLY A 171 10.34 -16.11 -11.25
N VAL A 172 9.95 -16.36 -10.01
CA VAL A 172 9.12 -17.51 -9.61
C VAL A 172 7.70 -17.38 -10.18
N ASP A 173 7.08 -16.19 -10.18
CA ASP A 173 5.78 -15.97 -10.82
C ASP A 173 5.84 -16.25 -12.33
N ILE A 174 6.89 -15.80 -13.04
CA ILE A 174 7.10 -16.14 -14.46
C ILE A 174 7.25 -17.65 -14.66
N ALA A 175 8.08 -18.31 -13.86
CA ALA A 175 8.33 -19.75 -13.96
C ALA A 175 7.06 -20.57 -13.67
N SER A 176 6.26 -20.15 -12.68
CA SER A 176 4.98 -20.77 -12.33
C SER A 176 3.91 -20.58 -13.41
N GLN A 177 3.82 -19.40 -14.03
CA GLN A 177 2.93 -19.17 -15.17
C GLN A 177 3.33 -20.01 -16.38
N LEU A 178 4.64 -20.20 -16.62
CA LEU A 178 5.16 -21.01 -17.71
C LEU A 178 4.96 -22.52 -17.48
N SER A 179 5.06 -23.00 -16.24
CA SER A 179 4.82 -24.41 -15.88
C SER A 179 3.33 -24.77 -15.83
N SER A 180 2.47 -23.79 -15.49
CA SER A 180 1.01 -23.93 -15.43
C SER A 180 0.33 -23.77 -16.78
N ALA A 181 1.01 -23.16 -17.76
CA ALA A 181 0.52 -23.13 -19.13
C ALA A 181 0.35 -24.57 -19.62
N PRO A 182 -0.84 -24.98 -20.10
CA PRO A 182 -1.00 -26.32 -20.63
C PRO A 182 0.04 -26.47 -21.74
N LYS A 183 0.93 -27.45 -21.57
CA LYS A 183 1.68 -28.01 -22.70
C LYS A 183 0.59 -28.52 -23.63
N GLY A 184 0.15 -27.65 -24.54
CA GLY A 184 -0.87 -27.98 -25.50
C GLY A 184 -0.44 -29.30 -26.10
N ARG A 185 -1.26 -30.34 -25.92
CA ARG A 185 -1.21 -31.49 -26.81
C ARG A 185 -1.35 -30.86 -28.19
N ILE A 186 -0.24 -30.71 -28.88
CA ILE A 186 -0.21 -30.53 -30.31
C ILE A 186 -0.86 -31.82 -30.80
N ALA A 187 -2.18 -31.78 -30.99
CA ALA A 187 -2.89 -32.82 -31.68
C ALA A 187 -2.20 -32.92 -33.03
N GLY A 188 -1.54 -34.06 -33.26
CA GLY A 188 -0.70 -34.30 -34.40
C GLY A 188 -1.43 -33.95 -35.69
N LYS A 189 -1.05 -32.83 -36.29
CA LYS A 189 -1.13 -32.70 -37.73
C LYS A 189 0.17 -33.30 -38.25
N ASN A 190 0.05 -34.46 -38.89
CA ASN A 190 1.10 -35.08 -39.68
C ASN A 190 1.83 -34.00 -40.50
N VAL A 191 3.04 -33.65 -40.05
CA VAL A 191 4.08 -33.10 -40.92
C VAL A 191 5.22 -34.09 -40.78
N GLN A 192 5.15 -35.09 -41.65
CA GLN A 192 6.25 -35.97 -41.97
C GLN A 192 7.45 -35.11 -42.39
N SER A 193 8.55 -35.26 -41.66
CA SER A 193 9.93 -35.29 -42.18
C SER A 193 10.26 -34.31 -43.31
N ALA A 194 10.67 -33.09 -42.95
CA ALA A 194 11.36 -32.16 -43.86
C ALA A 194 12.84 -31.93 -43.47
N GLU A 195 13.30 -32.39 -42.31
CA GLU A 195 14.69 -32.18 -41.87
C GLU A 195 15.64 -33.34 -42.26
N SER A 196 15.13 -34.52 -42.62
CA SER A 196 15.97 -35.65 -43.02
C SER A 196 16.45 -35.59 -44.47
N SER A 197 15.72 -34.90 -45.37
CA SER A 197 16.08 -34.80 -46.79
C SER A 197 17.25 -33.84 -47.04
N ASP A 198 17.40 -32.81 -46.21
CA ASP A 198 18.47 -31.83 -46.37
C ASP A 198 19.82 -32.37 -45.87
N VAL A 199 19.81 -33.17 -44.80
CA VAL A 199 21.02 -33.82 -44.28
C VAL A 199 21.52 -34.89 -45.25
N GLU A 200 20.62 -35.70 -45.82
CA GLU A 200 20.97 -36.75 -46.77
C GLU A 200 21.45 -36.18 -48.14
N ALA A 201 20.92 -35.02 -48.55
CA ALA A 201 21.39 -34.29 -49.72
C ALA A 201 22.77 -33.65 -49.52
N LEU A 202 23.06 -33.17 -48.30
CA LEU A 202 24.37 -32.64 -47.93
C LEU A 202 25.43 -33.74 -47.83
N GLU A 203 25.08 -34.91 -47.28
CA GLU A 203 25.98 -36.07 -47.22
C GLU A 203 26.35 -36.59 -48.62
N LYS A 204 25.38 -36.66 -49.55
CA LYS A 204 25.66 -37.02 -50.95
C LYS A 204 26.57 -36.02 -51.66
N ARG A 205 26.39 -34.71 -51.42
CA ARG A 205 27.29 -33.68 -51.98
C ARG A 205 28.71 -33.76 -51.39
N LEU A 206 28.84 -34.07 -50.10
CA LEU A 206 30.13 -34.20 -49.44
C LEU A 206 30.87 -35.48 -49.87
N ALA A 207 30.15 -36.56 -50.14
CA ALA A 207 30.71 -37.79 -50.72
C ALA A 207 31.23 -37.58 -52.15
N ALA A 208 30.52 -36.80 -52.98
CA ALA A 208 30.95 -36.50 -54.35
C ALA A 208 32.26 -35.68 -54.39
N LEU A 209 32.46 -34.76 -53.43
CA LEU A 209 33.70 -33.97 -53.30
C LEU A 209 34.89 -34.80 -52.77
N ARG A 210 34.64 -35.86 -52.00
CA ARG A 210 35.69 -36.78 -51.51
C ARG A 210 36.19 -37.76 -52.56
N HIS A 211 35.47 -37.97 -53.64
CA HIS A 211 35.86 -38.85 -54.76
C HIS A 211 36.43 -38.08 -55.96
N SER A 212 36.51 -36.74 -55.90
CA SER A 212 37.06 -35.89 -56.96
C SER A 212 38.44 -35.30 -56.61
N SER A 213 39.26 -36.05 -55.87
CA SER A 213 40.68 -35.75 -55.63
C SER A 213 41.51 -37.00 -55.86
#